data_AF-A0A1B6HWM6-F1
#
_entry.id   AF-A0A1B6HWM6-F1
#
_cell.length_a   1.000
_cell.length_b   1.000
_cell.length_c   1.000
_cell.angle_alpha   90.00
_cell.angle_beta   90.00
_cell.angle_gamma   90.00
#
_symmetry.space_group_name_H-M   'P 1'
#
loop_
_entity.id
_entity.type
_entity.pdbx_description
1 polymer ?
#
loop_
_entity_poly.entity_id
_entity_poly.type
_entity_poly.pdbx_seq_one_letter_code
_entity_poly.pdbx_strand_id
1 'polypeptide(L)'
;MNYLCLTFIPLFDEGSDLFRDTQEWLEEVLQALLVHNEHINFDEPIPGLKSFYDFYRQILEQFVGVSYGDQLFGRFVLIPLQQQHNIKLRKLIWCELGAALRFLSTPVSQVPLIKYLEPCETDPDLLFIYLSALAQGRVKETFCPVLYRVAVHHVSTYVSLYPDLPAARRLAQMVQALGNQELKSLLMNYHVSK
;
A
#
# COMPACT_ATOMS: atom_id res chain seq x y z
N MET A 1 -0.22 -22.66 -14.97
CA MET A 1 0.63 -22.28 -16.12
C MET A 1 0.54 -20.77 -16.23
N ASN A 2 1.41 -20.09 -15.47
CA ASN A 2 1.31 -18.68 -15.13
C ASN A 2 2.00 -17.83 -16.19
N TYR A 3 1.22 -17.23 -17.09
CA TYR A 3 1.74 -16.31 -18.11
C TYR A 3 2.38 -15.04 -17.53
N LEU A 4 2.14 -14.73 -16.25
CA LEU A 4 2.78 -13.63 -15.52
C LEU A 4 4.20 -13.94 -15.02
N CYS A 5 4.62 -15.21 -15.04
CA CYS A 5 5.96 -15.61 -14.61
C CYS A 5 7.04 -15.32 -15.68
N LEU A 6 6.64 -15.22 -16.96
CA LEU A 6 7.58 -15.06 -18.07
C LEU A 6 7.89 -13.59 -18.41
N THR A 7 7.19 -12.61 -17.83
CA THR A 7 7.50 -11.18 -18.04
C THR A 7 8.48 -10.60 -17.02
N PHE A 8 8.83 -11.33 -15.97
CA PHE A 8 9.74 -10.83 -14.92
C PHE A 8 10.96 -11.72 -14.62
N ILE A 9 11.08 -12.89 -15.26
CA ILE A 9 12.17 -13.85 -15.03
C ILE A 9 12.62 -14.40 -16.41
N PRO A 10 13.21 -13.57 -17.29
CA PRO A 10 14.67 -13.47 -17.34
C PRO A 10 15.16 -12.08 -17.80
N LEU A 11 15.71 -11.26 -16.89
CA LEU A 11 16.08 -9.87 -17.21
C LEU A 11 17.49 -9.50 -16.78
N PHE A 12 18.51 -10.27 -17.17
CA PHE A 12 19.89 -9.82 -16.96
C PHE A 12 20.90 -10.23 -18.03
N ASP A 13 20.50 -10.73 -19.20
CA ASP A 13 21.47 -10.88 -20.28
C ASP A 13 20.89 -10.60 -21.68
N GLU A 14 21.58 -9.67 -22.32
CA GLU A 14 21.60 -9.28 -23.73
C GLU A 14 20.37 -8.57 -24.36
N GLY A 15 20.67 -7.45 -25.00
CA GLY A 15 19.73 -6.41 -25.38
C GLY A 15 18.73 -6.81 -26.47
N SER A 16 17.52 -6.26 -26.36
CA SER A 16 16.56 -6.19 -27.45
C SER A 16 15.53 -5.08 -27.17
N ASP A 17 15.13 -4.37 -28.21
CA ASP A 17 14.05 -3.35 -28.19
C ASP A 17 12.76 -3.86 -27.53
N LEU A 18 12.54 -5.18 -27.53
CA LEU A 18 11.42 -5.89 -26.89
C LEU A 18 11.26 -5.58 -25.39
N PHE A 19 12.35 -5.32 -24.66
CA PHE A 19 12.27 -5.00 -23.23
C PHE A 19 11.80 -3.56 -22.99
N ARG A 20 12.27 -2.61 -23.82
CA ARG A 20 11.80 -1.22 -23.78
C ARG A 20 10.30 -1.18 -24.11
N ASP A 21 9.91 -1.90 -25.15
CA ASP A 21 8.51 -2.00 -25.55
C ASP A 21 7.67 -2.52 -24.36
N THR A 22 8.09 -3.60 -23.70
CA THR A 22 7.34 -4.20 -22.58
C THR A 22 7.14 -3.26 -21.40
N GLN A 23 8.14 -2.45 -21.04
CA GLN A 23 8.00 -1.45 -19.99
C GLN A 23 7.04 -0.33 -20.40
N GLU A 24 7.11 0.15 -21.64
CA GLU A 24 6.18 1.15 -22.17
C GLU A 24 4.72 0.64 -22.13
N TRP A 25 4.48 -0.60 -22.55
CA TRP A 25 3.15 -1.23 -22.43
C TRP A 25 2.67 -1.35 -20.98
N LEU A 26 3.55 -1.73 -20.05
CA LEU A 26 3.20 -1.81 -18.63
C LEU A 26 2.90 -0.43 -18.05
N GLU A 27 3.61 0.61 -18.46
CA GLU A 27 3.30 1.98 -18.09
C GLU A 27 1.95 2.43 -18.63
N GLU A 28 1.63 2.11 -19.88
CA GLU A 28 0.31 2.40 -20.47
C GLU A 28 -0.81 1.68 -19.73
N VAL A 29 -0.63 0.39 -19.41
CA VAL A 29 -1.58 -0.39 -18.62
C VAL A 29 -1.74 0.22 -17.22
N LEU A 30 -0.64 0.62 -16.57
CA LEU A 30 -0.69 1.29 -15.27
C LEU A 30 -1.48 2.59 -15.35
N GLN A 31 -1.26 3.40 -16.37
CA GLN A 31 -2.01 4.64 -16.57
C GLN A 31 -3.49 4.35 -16.82
N ALA A 32 -3.82 3.38 -17.65
CA ALA A 32 -5.20 2.96 -17.89
C ALA A 32 -5.86 2.48 -16.58
N LEU A 33 -5.16 1.68 -15.77
CA LEU A 33 -5.67 1.23 -14.47
C LEU A 33 -5.88 2.40 -13.50
N LEU A 34 -4.96 3.38 -13.46
CA LEU A 34 -5.10 4.55 -12.59
C LEU A 34 -6.26 5.46 -13.01
N VAL A 35 -6.47 5.63 -14.31
CA VAL A 35 -7.57 6.39 -14.91
C VAL A 35 -8.92 5.71 -14.67
N HIS A 36 -9.01 4.41 -14.93
CA HIS A 36 -10.25 3.64 -14.82
C HIS A 36 -10.45 2.97 -13.46
N ASN A 37 -9.63 3.34 -12.48
CA ASN A 37 -9.57 2.71 -11.18
C ASN A 37 -10.92 2.63 -10.44
N GLU A 38 -11.80 3.61 -10.66
CA GLU A 38 -13.13 3.68 -10.04
C GLU A 38 -14.10 2.60 -10.55
N HIS A 39 -13.78 1.98 -11.69
CA HIS A 39 -14.55 0.88 -12.27
C HIS A 39 -13.94 -0.50 -11.99
N ILE A 40 -12.79 -0.55 -11.31
CA ILE A 40 -12.12 -1.81 -10.99
C ILE A 40 -12.72 -2.39 -9.72
N ASN A 41 -13.36 -3.55 -9.84
CA ASN A 41 -13.86 -4.31 -8.72
C ASN A 41 -13.06 -5.60 -8.52
N PHE A 42 -12.16 -5.60 -7.53
CA PHE A 42 -11.35 -6.77 -7.21
C PHE A 42 -12.11 -7.90 -6.48
N ASP A 43 -13.35 -7.66 -6.06
CA ASP A 43 -14.20 -8.69 -5.47
C ASP A 43 -15.00 -9.47 -6.53
N GLU A 44 -15.01 -9.02 -7.79
CA GLU A 44 -15.67 -9.73 -8.88
C GLU A 44 -14.88 -10.97 -9.33
N PRO A 45 -15.55 -12.08 -9.67
CA PRO A 45 -14.89 -13.25 -10.21
C PRO A 45 -14.21 -12.93 -11.54
N ILE A 46 -12.90 -13.15 -11.61
CA ILE A 46 -12.12 -13.01 -12.83
C ILE A 46 -11.98 -14.39 -13.49
N PRO A 47 -12.42 -14.58 -14.75
CA PRO A 47 -12.28 -15.86 -15.44
C PRO A 47 -10.84 -16.39 -15.40
N GLY A 48 -10.67 -17.63 -14.94
CA GLY A 48 -9.36 -18.28 -14.81
C GLY A 48 -8.63 -18.02 -13.49
N LEU A 49 -9.14 -17.14 -12.62
CA LEU A 49 -8.63 -16.94 -11.25
C LEU A 49 -9.58 -17.56 -10.22
N LYS A 50 -9.02 -18.23 -9.21
CA LYS A 50 -9.80 -18.73 -8.08
C LYS A 50 -10.35 -17.58 -7.22
N SER A 51 -9.50 -16.62 -6.93
CA SER A 51 -9.86 -15.36 -6.27
C SER A 51 -8.79 -14.31 -6.59
N PHE A 52 -9.19 -13.04 -6.68
CA PHE A 52 -8.20 -11.96 -6.83
C PHE A 52 -7.30 -11.86 -5.61
N TYR A 53 -7.78 -12.17 -4.41
CA TYR A 53 -6.98 -12.15 -3.19
C TYR A 53 -5.79 -13.11 -3.25
N ASP A 54 -6.01 -14.37 -3.67
CA ASP A 54 -4.92 -15.36 -3.82
C ASP A 54 -3.95 -14.97 -4.94
N PHE A 55 -4.47 -14.33 -5.99
CA PHE A 55 -3.68 -13.80 -7.09
C PHE A 55 -2.80 -12.62 -6.64
N TYR A 56 -3.38 -11.66 -5.92
CA TYR A 56 -2.68 -10.49 -5.39
C TYR A 56 -1.60 -10.90 -4.37
N ARG A 57 -1.84 -11.93 -3.55
CA ARG A 57 -0.80 -12.54 -2.72
C ARG A 57 0.40 -13.00 -3.54
N GLN A 58 0.17 -13.75 -4.62
CA GLN A 58 1.25 -14.22 -5.49
C GLN A 58 1.99 -13.04 -6.13
N ILE A 59 1.29 -11.98 -6.56
CA ILE A 59 1.91 -10.75 -7.07
C ILE A 59 2.83 -10.13 -6.02
N LEU A 60 2.38 -9.99 -4.77
CA LEU A 60 3.19 -9.43 -3.69
C LEU A 60 4.41 -10.30 -3.36
N GLU A 61 4.27 -11.63 -3.39
CA GLU A 61 5.38 -12.56 -3.21
C GLU A 61 6.42 -12.44 -4.32
N GLN A 62 5.98 -12.27 -5.58
CA GLN A 62 6.89 -11.99 -6.71
C GLN A 62 7.55 -10.61 -6.57
N PHE A 63 6.81 -9.59 -6.14
CA PHE A 63 7.38 -8.27 -5.87
C PHE A 63 8.51 -8.34 -4.83
N VAL A 64 8.34 -9.11 -3.77
CA VAL A 64 9.39 -9.28 -2.75
C VAL A 64 10.53 -10.18 -3.25
N GLY A 65 10.20 -11.25 -3.97
CA GLY A 65 11.14 -12.31 -4.31
C GLY A 65 12.00 -12.06 -5.55
N VAL A 66 11.49 -11.30 -6.54
CA VAL A 66 12.14 -11.17 -7.86
C VAL A 66 12.25 -9.76 -8.39
N SER A 67 11.42 -8.80 -7.96
CA SER A 67 11.46 -7.43 -8.54
C SER A 67 12.54 -6.54 -7.93
N TYR A 68 13.12 -6.94 -6.78
CA TYR A 68 14.06 -6.13 -5.99
C TYR A 68 13.53 -4.71 -5.66
N GLY A 69 12.20 -4.52 -5.60
CA GLY A 69 11.60 -3.22 -5.36
C GLY A 69 11.52 -2.31 -6.58
N ASP A 70 11.41 -2.88 -7.79
CA ASP A 70 11.15 -2.15 -9.03
C ASP A 70 10.03 -1.11 -8.86
N GLN A 71 10.27 0.12 -9.33
CA GLN A 71 9.35 1.24 -9.08
C GLN A 71 8.02 1.10 -9.82
N LEU A 72 8.05 0.57 -11.05
CA LEU A 72 6.85 0.38 -11.86
C LEU A 72 5.97 -0.71 -11.22
N PHE A 73 6.57 -1.85 -10.88
CA PHE A 73 5.91 -2.91 -10.14
C PHE A 73 5.35 -2.39 -8.81
N GLY A 74 6.14 -1.61 -8.07
CA GLY A 74 5.71 -0.94 -6.84
C GLY A 74 4.40 -0.17 -6.99
N ARG A 75 4.24 0.57 -8.10
CA ARG A 75 2.98 1.30 -8.38
C ARG A 75 1.80 0.36 -8.65
N PHE A 76 2.02 -0.75 -9.35
CA PHE A 76 0.98 -1.77 -9.57
C PHE A 76 0.48 -2.37 -8.25
N VAL A 77 1.39 -2.77 -7.37
CA VAL A 77 1.01 -3.40 -6.10
C VAL A 77 0.33 -2.44 -5.13
N LEU A 78 0.51 -1.13 -5.30
CA LEU A 78 -0.17 -0.12 -4.50
C LEU A 78 -1.64 0.07 -4.91
N ILE A 79 -2.02 -0.13 -6.18
CA ILE A 79 -3.41 0.11 -6.65
C ILE A 79 -4.46 -0.59 -5.75
N PRO A 80 -4.36 -1.89 -5.44
CA PRO A 80 -5.40 -2.58 -4.67
C PRO A 80 -5.44 -2.18 -3.18
N LEU A 81 -4.52 -1.32 -2.73
CA LEU A 81 -4.45 -0.83 -1.35
C LEU A 81 -5.21 0.49 -1.13
N GLN A 82 -5.75 1.09 -2.18
CA GLN A 82 -6.58 2.29 -2.07
C GLN A 82 -7.86 2.00 -1.27
N GLN A 83 -8.45 3.06 -0.70
CA GLN A 83 -9.54 2.92 0.27
C GLN A 83 -10.83 2.37 -0.32
N GLN A 84 -11.10 2.63 -1.60
CA GLN A 84 -12.27 2.09 -2.31
C GLN A 84 -12.28 0.56 -2.39
N HIS A 85 -11.11 -0.08 -2.32
CA HIS A 85 -10.97 -1.53 -2.47
C HIS A 85 -11.14 -2.25 -1.14
N ASN A 86 -11.39 -3.55 -1.23
CA ASN A 86 -11.65 -4.39 -0.06
C ASN A 86 -10.51 -4.35 0.96
N ILE A 87 -10.84 -4.13 2.23
CA ILE A 87 -9.88 -4.05 3.34
C ILE A 87 -8.99 -5.30 3.45
N LYS A 88 -9.45 -6.48 3.00
CA LYS A 88 -8.65 -7.71 3.00
C LYS A 88 -7.31 -7.55 2.27
N LEU A 89 -7.27 -6.75 1.20
CA LEU A 89 -6.06 -6.48 0.44
C LEU A 89 -5.08 -5.62 1.23
N ARG A 90 -5.58 -4.62 1.97
CA ARG A 90 -4.79 -3.85 2.93
C ARG A 90 -4.29 -4.74 4.07
N LYS A 91 -5.15 -5.56 4.68
CA LYS A 91 -4.75 -6.47 5.77
C LYS A 91 -3.67 -7.47 5.31
N LEU A 92 -3.73 -7.97 4.08
CA LEU A 92 -2.72 -8.88 3.53
C LEU A 92 -1.30 -8.30 3.60
N ILE A 93 -1.09 -7.07 3.10
CA ILE A 93 0.25 -6.48 3.08
C ILE A 93 0.72 -6.06 4.49
N TRP A 94 -0.17 -5.55 5.32
CA TRP A 94 0.16 -5.03 6.64
C TRP A 94 0.36 -6.12 7.71
N CYS A 95 -0.33 -7.27 7.57
CA CYS A 95 -0.29 -8.36 8.54
C CYS A 95 0.60 -9.52 8.10
N GLU A 96 0.50 -9.93 6.84
CA GLU A 96 1.06 -11.22 6.39
C GLU A 96 2.33 -11.04 5.56
N LEU A 97 2.33 -10.04 4.68
CA LEU A 97 3.44 -9.78 3.76
C LEU A 97 4.21 -8.51 4.14
N GLY A 98 4.47 -8.33 5.45
CA GLY A 98 5.16 -7.15 5.98
C GLY A 98 6.57 -6.91 5.40
N ALA A 99 7.20 -7.93 4.83
CA ALA A 99 8.46 -7.79 4.10
C ALA A 99 8.33 -6.86 2.88
N ALA A 100 7.17 -6.88 2.20
CA ALA A 100 6.89 -6.02 1.05
C ALA A 100 6.98 -4.52 1.38
N LEU A 101 6.66 -4.14 2.62
CA LEU A 101 6.72 -2.74 3.06
C LEU A 101 8.12 -2.12 2.85
N ARG A 102 9.19 -2.91 2.96
CA ARG A 102 10.56 -2.41 2.76
C ARG A 102 10.93 -2.15 1.29
N PHE A 103 10.20 -2.76 0.36
CA PHE A 103 10.46 -2.64 -1.07
C PHE A 103 9.56 -1.58 -1.74
N LEU A 104 8.49 -1.14 -1.05
CA LEU A 104 7.55 -0.13 -1.53
C LEU A 104 8.08 1.31 -1.41
N SER A 105 9.13 1.61 -2.17
CA SER A 105 9.80 2.92 -2.17
C SER A 105 9.17 3.96 -3.10
N THR A 106 8.05 3.64 -3.75
CA THR A 106 7.34 4.53 -4.70
C THR A 106 7.09 5.91 -4.08
N PRO A 107 7.58 7.01 -4.70
CA PRO A 107 7.35 8.36 -4.20
C PRO A 107 5.86 8.73 -4.15
N VAL A 108 5.47 9.52 -3.15
CA VAL A 108 4.08 10.01 -2.99
C VAL A 108 3.60 10.80 -4.21
N SER A 109 4.49 11.50 -4.91
CA SER A 109 4.17 12.26 -6.13
C SER A 109 3.78 11.39 -7.33
N GLN A 110 4.06 10.08 -7.29
CA GLN A 110 3.77 9.15 -8.39
C GLN A 110 2.47 8.36 -8.21
N VAL A 111 1.71 8.67 -7.15
CA VAL A 111 0.43 8.02 -6.86
C VAL A 111 -0.65 9.06 -6.55
N PRO A 112 -1.93 8.78 -6.85
CA PRO A 112 -3.03 9.64 -6.42
C PRO A 112 -3.25 9.47 -4.91
N LEU A 113 -2.42 10.11 -4.07
CA LEU A 113 -2.36 9.88 -2.61
C LEU A 113 -3.75 9.94 -1.95
N ILE A 114 -4.61 10.85 -2.37
CA ILE A 114 -5.96 11.02 -1.81
C ILE A 114 -6.80 9.73 -1.87
N LYS A 115 -6.63 8.89 -2.91
CA LYS A 115 -7.35 7.60 -3.03
C LYS A 115 -6.93 6.57 -1.97
N TYR A 116 -5.79 6.80 -1.29
CA TYR A 116 -5.30 5.97 -0.19
C TYR A 116 -5.67 6.53 1.19
N LEU A 117 -5.99 7.83 1.25
CA LEU A 117 -6.32 8.54 2.49
C LEU A 117 -7.84 8.61 2.71
N GLU A 118 -8.63 8.66 1.65
CA GLU A 118 -10.08 8.85 1.74
C GLU A 118 -10.87 7.69 1.10
N PRO A 119 -11.94 7.20 1.75
CA PRO A 119 -12.40 7.59 3.09
C PRO A 119 -11.44 7.16 4.21
N CYS A 120 -11.54 7.82 5.37
CA CYS A 120 -10.79 7.44 6.57
C CYS A 120 -11.09 5.98 6.96
N GLU A 121 -10.03 5.22 7.26
CA GLU A 121 -10.10 3.82 7.70
C GLU A 121 -10.82 3.72 9.03
N THR A 122 -11.73 2.76 9.14
CA THR A 122 -12.62 2.59 10.31
C THR A 122 -12.43 1.25 11.01
N ASP A 123 -11.68 0.32 10.41
CA ASP A 123 -11.36 -0.97 11.02
C ASP A 123 -10.33 -0.81 12.14
N PRO A 124 -10.69 -1.09 13.41
CA PRO A 124 -9.79 -0.87 14.54
C PRO A 124 -8.52 -1.72 14.47
N ASP A 125 -8.63 -2.97 13.99
CA ASP A 125 -7.50 -3.89 13.92
C ASP A 125 -6.41 -3.33 13.01
N LEU A 126 -6.79 -2.86 11.81
CA LEU A 126 -5.86 -2.27 10.86
C LEU A 126 -5.25 -0.97 11.38
N LEU A 127 -6.02 -0.14 12.09
CA LEU A 127 -5.50 1.07 12.74
C LEU A 127 -4.46 0.75 13.83
N PHE A 128 -4.68 -0.27 14.65
CA PHE A 128 -3.69 -0.72 15.63
C PHE A 128 -2.42 -1.26 14.95
N ILE A 129 -2.56 -1.93 13.81
CA ILE A 129 -1.43 -2.40 13.00
C ILE A 129 -0.64 -1.22 12.42
N TYR A 130 -1.31 -0.19 11.90
CA TYR A 130 -0.68 1.04 11.41
C TYR A 130 0.15 1.71 12.50
N LEU A 131 -0.46 1.96 13.67
CA LEU A 131 0.26 2.57 14.79
C LEU A 131 1.45 1.71 15.23
N SER A 132 1.28 0.39 15.30
CA SER A 132 2.36 -0.54 15.67
C SER A 132 3.50 -0.51 14.66
N ALA A 133 3.19 -0.42 13.36
CA ALA A 133 4.18 -0.36 12.30
C ALA A 133 4.98 0.95 12.33
N LEU A 134 4.31 2.07 12.62
CA LEU A 134 4.95 3.37 12.83
C LEU A 134 5.86 3.35 14.07
N ALA A 135 5.34 2.88 15.21
CA ALA A 135 6.07 2.82 16.47
C ALA A 135 7.33 1.95 16.39
N GLN A 136 7.26 0.84 15.66
CA GLN A 136 8.38 -0.08 15.45
C GLN A 136 9.32 0.36 14.31
N GLY A 137 8.99 1.44 13.60
CA GLY A 137 9.77 1.90 12.44
C GLY A 137 9.78 0.92 11.27
N ARG A 138 8.77 0.04 11.16
CA ARG A 138 8.59 -0.88 10.03
C ARG A 138 8.22 -0.15 8.74
N VAL A 139 7.64 1.03 8.87
CA VAL A 139 7.43 1.99 7.78
C VAL A 139 8.04 3.33 8.17
N LYS A 140 8.68 4.01 7.22
CA LYS A 140 9.22 5.37 7.38
C LYS A 140 9.04 6.13 6.08
N GLU A 141 8.99 7.45 6.20
CA GLU A 141 8.94 8.34 5.03
C GLU A 141 10.11 8.12 4.06
N THR A 142 11.28 7.71 4.54
CA THR A 142 12.48 7.55 3.70
C THR A 142 12.53 6.30 2.83
N PHE A 143 11.75 5.25 3.12
CA PHE A 143 11.79 3.99 2.35
C PHE A 143 10.43 3.40 2.01
N CYS A 144 9.36 3.84 2.69
CA CYS A 144 7.98 3.43 2.40
C CYS A 144 7.04 4.64 2.47
N PRO A 145 7.29 5.68 1.65
CA PRO A 145 6.68 7.00 1.84
C PRO A 145 5.15 6.98 1.71
N VAL A 146 4.60 6.24 0.74
CA VAL A 146 3.15 6.14 0.53
C VAL A 146 2.46 5.50 1.74
N LEU A 147 2.89 4.30 2.14
CA LEU A 147 2.24 3.60 3.26
C LEU A 147 2.54 4.22 4.62
N TYR A 148 3.67 4.92 4.77
CA TYR A 148 3.93 5.77 5.93
C TYR A 148 2.88 6.89 6.03
N ARG A 149 2.62 7.62 4.94
CA ARG A 149 1.58 8.66 4.89
C ARG A 149 0.19 8.09 5.19
N VAL A 150 -0.14 6.92 4.64
CA VAL A 150 -1.40 6.21 4.92
C VAL A 150 -1.54 5.91 6.41
N ALA A 151 -0.53 5.30 7.03
CA ALA A 151 -0.59 4.94 8.44
C ALA A 151 -0.72 6.18 9.36
N VAL A 152 0.07 7.23 9.10
CA VAL A 152 -0.01 8.49 9.87
C VAL A 152 -1.39 9.10 9.74
N HIS A 153 -1.88 9.25 8.50
CA HIS A 153 -3.17 9.84 8.21
C HIS A 153 -4.29 9.11 8.96
N HIS A 154 -4.43 7.80 8.73
CA HIS A 154 -5.58 7.06 9.26
C HIS A 154 -5.60 7.00 10.77
N VAL A 155 -4.44 6.81 11.42
CA VAL A 155 -4.36 6.81 12.89
C VAL A 155 -4.78 8.18 13.44
N SER A 156 -4.21 9.26 12.91
CA SER A 156 -4.49 10.61 13.40
C SER A 156 -5.91 11.07 13.11
N THR A 157 -6.39 10.86 11.88
CA THR A 157 -7.74 11.23 11.45
C THR A 157 -8.78 10.46 12.23
N TYR A 158 -8.62 9.14 12.42
CA TYR A 158 -9.57 8.33 13.18
C TYR A 158 -9.68 8.76 14.65
N VAL A 159 -8.54 9.01 15.31
CA VAL A 159 -8.52 9.52 16.69
C VAL A 159 -9.22 10.88 16.80
N SER A 160 -9.06 11.74 15.80
CA SER A 160 -9.64 13.09 15.78
C SER A 160 -11.13 13.09 15.46
N LEU A 161 -11.58 12.25 14.53
CA LEU A 161 -12.98 12.18 14.09
C LEU A 161 -13.87 11.42 15.08
N TYR A 162 -13.32 10.43 15.79
CA TYR A 162 -14.10 9.52 16.63
C TYR A 162 -13.62 9.46 18.09
N PRO A 163 -13.37 10.59 18.79
CA PRO A 163 -12.71 10.62 20.09
C PRO A 163 -13.43 9.83 21.19
N ASP A 164 -14.75 9.64 21.05
CA ASP A 164 -15.57 8.92 22.03
C ASP A 164 -15.49 7.38 21.87
N LEU A 165 -15.08 6.88 20.70
CA LEU A 165 -15.03 5.44 20.46
C LEU A 165 -13.92 4.78 21.30
N PRO A 166 -14.17 3.58 21.87
CA PRO A 166 -13.18 2.88 22.68
C PRO A 166 -11.85 2.63 21.96
N ALA A 167 -11.91 2.29 20.66
CA ALA A 167 -10.71 2.08 19.85
C ALA A 167 -9.90 3.37 19.67
N ALA A 168 -10.55 4.51 19.41
CA ALA A 168 -9.90 5.81 19.26
C ALA A 168 -9.24 6.25 20.56
N ARG A 169 -9.91 6.09 21.71
CA ARG A 169 -9.34 6.37 23.03
C ARG A 169 -8.10 5.53 23.31
N ARG A 170 -8.14 4.24 22.95
CA ARG A 170 -6.99 3.34 23.10
C ARG A 170 -5.85 3.74 22.18
N LEU A 171 -6.11 4.05 20.91
CA LEU A 171 -5.10 4.57 19.97
C LEU A 171 -4.47 5.86 20.50
N ALA A 172 -5.28 6.81 20.98
CA ALA A 172 -4.79 8.07 21.55
C ALA A 172 -3.86 7.82 22.75
N GLN A 173 -4.24 6.93 23.67
CA GLN A 173 -3.38 6.53 24.80
C GLN A 173 -2.05 5.92 24.32
N MET A 174 -2.10 5.04 23.32
CA MET A 174 -0.89 4.44 22.74
C MET A 174 0.00 5.49 22.07
N VAL A 175 -0.57 6.45 21.34
CA VAL A 175 0.15 7.59 20.75
C VAL A 175 0.81 8.44 21.83
N GLN A 176 0.11 8.73 22.93
CA GLN A 176 0.65 9.49 24.06
C GLN A 176 1.84 8.78 24.74
N ALA A 177 1.81 7.45 24.76
CA ALA A 177 2.84 6.61 25.36
C ALA A 177 4.06 6.35 24.44
N LEU A 178 4.06 6.85 23.20
CA LEU A 178 5.20 6.70 22.30
C LEU A 178 6.46 7.38 22.88
N GLY A 179 7.56 6.63 22.94
CA GLY A 179 8.86 7.18 23.34
C GLY A 179 9.45 8.14 22.28
N ASN A 180 9.13 7.93 20.99
CA ASN A 180 9.55 8.80 19.90
C ASN A 180 8.70 10.09 19.90
N GLN A 181 9.31 11.19 20.36
CA GLN A 181 8.63 12.48 20.50
C GLN A 181 8.27 13.13 19.16
N GLU A 182 9.07 12.91 18.11
CA GLU A 182 8.80 13.43 16.76
C GLU A 182 7.56 12.76 16.17
N LEU A 183 7.50 11.43 16.22
CA LEU A 183 6.34 10.67 15.74
C LEU A 183 5.08 10.98 16.54
N LYS A 184 5.21 11.10 17.86
CA LYS A 184 4.10 11.52 18.73
C LYS A 184 3.55 12.89 18.34
N SER A 185 4.42 13.87 18.19
CA SER A 185 4.04 15.23 17.78
C SER A 185 3.39 15.23 16.39
N LEU A 186 3.95 14.48 15.44
CA LEU A 186 3.39 14.33 14.10
C LEU A 186 1.97 13.77 14.16
N LEU A 187 1.73 12.69 14.91
CA LEU A 187 0.42 12.06 14.99
C LEU A 187 -0.63 12.93 15.70
N MET A 188 -0.22 13.71 16.70
CA MET A 188 -1.13 14.58 17.46
C MET A 188 -1.52 15.86 16.70
N ASN A 189 -0.60 16.41 15.91
CA ASN A 189 -0.79 17.66 15.19
C ASN A 189 -1.02 17.45 13.69
N TYR A 190 -1.38 16.23 13.29
CA TYR A 190 -1.56 15.88 11.89
C TYR A 190 -2.79 16.59 11.32
N HIS A 191 -2.59 17.26 10.20
CA HIS A 191 -3.64 17.80 9.37
C HIS A 191 -3.35 17.45 7.92
N VAL A 192 -4.39 17.12 7.15
CA VAL A 192 -4.24 16.91 5.71
C VAL A 192 -3.96 18.28 5.07
N SER A 193 -2.76 18.48 4.53
CA SER A 193 -2.51 19.60 3.62
C SER A 193 -3.45 19.42 2.42
N LYS A 194 -4.40 20.34 2.27
CA LYS A 194 -5.25 20.43 1.09
C LYS A 194 -4.41 20.70 -0.17
#